data_AF-A0A915NEZ1-F1
#
_entry.id   AF-A0A915NEZ1-F1
#
_cell.length_a   1.000
_cell.length_b   1.000
_cell.length_c   1.000
_cell.angle_alpha   90.00
_cell.angle_beta   90.00
_cell.angle_gamma   90.00
#
_symmetry.space_group_name_H-M   'P 1'
#
loop_
_entity.id
_entity.type
_entity.pdbx_description
1 polymer ?
#
loop_
_entity_poly.entity_id
_entity_poly.type
_entity_poly.pdbx_seq_one_letter_code
_entity_poly.pdbx_strand_id
1 'polypeptide(L)'
;MEVTSDDLKFPKAIEAKNAIARSAAIFILHATSLANDNAHSKKRKNVTAEDVLYAVRQLECSELESPILEGLQIYRQKKDERLQLRKDRIASKKAADASQGSDKEKERKTDDEKEGEESDDDIIELDE
;
A
#
# COMPACT_ATOMS: atom_id res chain seq x y z
N MET A 1 41.16 -3.59 33.04
CA MET A 1 40.33 -4.17 31.97
C MET A 1 40.49 -3.23 30.79
N GLU A 2 41.54 -3.44 30.02
CA GLU A 2 41.84 -2.59 28.86
C GLU A 2 40.89 -3.01 27.75
N VAL A 3 39.95 -2.13 27.39
CA VAL A 3 39.11 -2.32 26.22
C VAL A 3 40.03 -2.04 25.02
N THR A 4 40.53 -3.10 24.40
CA THR A 4 41.38 -3.02 23.23
C THR A 4 40.61 -2.41 22.07
N SER A 5 41.23 -1.51 21.31
CA SER A 5 40.64 -0.77 20.17
C SER A 5 40.01 -1.66 19.08
N ASP A 6 40.20 -2.98 19.12
CA ASP A 6 39.54 -3.96 18.26
C ASP A 6 38.04 -4.15 18.57
N ASP A 7 37.58 -3.80 19.79
CA ASP A 7 36.15 -3.85 20.16
C ASP A 7 35.33 -2.69 19.56
N LEU A 8 36.00 -1.69 18.97
CA LEU A 8 35.36 -0.55 18.29
C LEU A 8 35.44 -0.70 16.76
N LYS A 9 35.36 -1.93 16.25
CA LYS A 9 35.21 -2.17 14.82
C LYS A 9 33.76 -1.93 14.44
N PHE A 10 33.47 -0.73 13.93
CA PHE A 10 32.18 -0.43 13.30
C PHE A 10 31.81 -1.57 12.33
N PRO A 11 30.56 -2.08 12.39
CA PRO A 11 30.14 -3.21 11.58
C PRO A 11 30.45 -2.92 10.11
N LYS A 12 30.93 -3.92 9.37
CA LYS A 12 31.15 -3.76 7.93
C LYS A 12 29.81 -3.38 7.30
N ALA A 13 29.83 -2.52 6.26
CA ALA A 13 28.60 -1.97 5.68
C ALA A 13 27.51 -3.03 5.37
N ILE A 14 27.91 -4.24 4.97
CA ILE A 14 27.00 -5.38 4.71
C ILE A 14 26.30 -5.87 5.99
N GLU A 15 27.03 -5.97 7.10
CA GLU A 15 26.47 -6.40 8.39
C GLU A 15 25.46 -5.38 8.92
N ALA A 16 25.75 -4.08 8.76
CA ALA A 16 24.83 -3.00 9.10
C ALA A 16 23.57 -3.03 8.23
N LYS A 17 23.72 -3.16 6.90
CA LYS A 17 22.59 -3.33 5.96
C LYS A 17 21.71 -4.52 6.35
N ASN A 18 22.32 -5.67 6.63
CA ASN A 18 21.59 -6.89 7.03
C ASN A 18 20.90 -6.74 8.40
N ALA A 19 21.47 -5.97 9.32
CA ALA A 19 20.83 -5.67 10.59
C ALA A 19 19.60 -4.77 10.40
N ILE A 20 19.72 -3.73 9.56
CA ILE A 20 18.60 -2.84 9.22
C ILE A 20 17.48 -3.62 8.53
N ALA A 21 17.80 -4.43 7.51
CA ALA A 21 16.81 -5.22 6.79
C ALA A 21 16.03 -6.18 7.72
N ARG A 22 16.74 -6.87 8.62
CA ARG A 22 16.10 -7.73 9.63
C ARG A 22 15.22 -6.94 10.60
N SER A 23 15.69 -5.76 11.03
CA SER A 23 14.93 -4.89 11.93
C SER A 23 13.66 -4.37 11.24
N ALA A 24 13.74 -4.00 9.96
CA ALA A 24 12.59 -3.56 9.17
C ALA A 24 11.54 -4.67 9.03
N ALA A 25 11.95 -5.92 8.79
CA ALA A 25 11.02 -7.05 8.72
C ALA A 25 10.28 -7.26 10.06
N ILE A 26 10.99 -7.15 11.19
CA ILE A 26 10.40 -7.25 12.53
C ILE A 26 9.46 -6.07 12.79
N PHE A 27 9.85 -4.86 12.39
CA PHE A 27 9.01 -3.66 12.52
C PHE A 27 7.69 -3.82 11.77
N ILE A 28 7.73 -4.25 10.51
CA ILE A 28 6.52 -4.47 9.68
C ILE A 28 5.62 -5.51 10.33
N LEU A 29 6.18 -6.63 10.80
CA LEU A 29 5.41 -7.68 11.48
C LEU A 29 4.74 -7.14 12.76
N HIS A 30 5.48 -6.40 13.57
CA HIS A 30 4.97 -5.87 14.83
C HIS A 30 3.88 -4.81 14.60
N ALA A 31 4.11 -3.87 13.66
CA ALA A 31 3.12 -2.88 13.26
C ALA A 31 1.83 -3.53 12.74
N THR A 32 1.96 -4.58 11.93
CA THR A 32 0.82 -5.34 11.40
C THR A 32 0.03 -6.00 12.52
N SER A 33 0.70 -6.61 13.50
CA SER A 33 0.03 -7.20 14.67
C SER A 33 -0.76 -6.15 15.45
N LEU A 34 -0.14 -5.01 15.77
CA LEU A 34 -0.79 -3.93 16.52
C LEU A 34 -1.98 -3.33 15.76
N ALA A 35 -1.86 -3.19 14.44
CA ALA A 35 -2.95 -2.70 13.59
C ALA A 35 -4.12 -3.71 13.56
N ASN A 36 -3.83 -5.01 13.42
CA ASN A 36 -4.83 -6.08 13.51
C ASN A 36 -5.55 -6.06 14.86
N ASP A 37 -4.81 -5.99 15.96
CA ASP A 37 -5.37 -5.96 17.31
C ASP A 37 -6.28 -4.73 17.51
N ASN A 38 -5.90 -3.57 16.98
CA ASN A 38 -6.74 -2.37 17.02
C ASN A 38 -8.01 -2.50 16.18
N ALA A 39 -7.92 -3.11 14.99
CA ALA A 39 -9.09 -3.38 14.16
C ALA A 39 -10.05 -4.36 14.86
N HIS A 40 -9.51 -5.43 15.43
CA HIS A 40 -10.27 -6.45 16.15
C HIS A 40 -10.91 -5.93 17.44
N SER A 41 -10.20 -5.07 18.20
CA SER A 41 -10.78 -4.41 19.39
C SER A 41 -11.99 -3.55 19.04
N LYS A 42 -12.01 -2.98 17.83
CA LYS A 42 -13.12 -2.22 17.24
C LYS A 42 -14.16 -3.10 16.53
N LYS A 43 -14.11 -4.43 16.70
CA LYS A 43 -15.00 -5.43 16.06
C LYS A 43 -15.00 -5.38 14.52
N ARG A 44 -13.91 -4.90 13.92
CA ARG A 44 -13.73 -4.91 12.47
C ARG A 44 -12.91 -6.14 12.06
N LYS A 45 -13.24 -6.67 10.87
CA LYS A 45 -12.46 -7.72 10.20
C LYS A 45 -11.36 -7.16 9.30
N ASN A 46 -11.50 -5.89 8.92
CA ASN A 46 -10.61 -5.22 7.98
C ASN A 46 -9.76 -4.19 8.73
N VAL A 47 -8.46 -4.20 8.46
CA VAL A 47 -7.50 -3.18 8.88
C VAL A 47 -7.71 -1.93 8.02
N THR A 48 -7.66 -0.77 8.67
CA THR A 48 -7.82 0.55 8.04
C THR A 48 -6.57 1.39 8.24
N ALA A 49 -6.43 2.49 7.49
CA ALA A 49 -5.32 3.42 7.66
C ALA A 49 -5.20 3.97 9.09
N GLU A 50 -6.32 4.15 9.80
CA GLU A 50 -6.33 4.58 11.19
C GLU A 50 -5.71 3.55 12.14
N ASP A 51 -5.82 2.26 11.82
CA ASP A 51 -5.21 1.19 12.62
C ASP A 51 -3.70 1.17 12.47
N VAL A 52 -3.20 1.45 11.26
CA VAL A 52 -1.78 1.61 10.99
C VAL A 52 -1.22 2.84 11.70
N LEU A 53 -1.92 3.98 11.63
CA LEU A 53 -1.53 5.20 12.36
C LEU A 53 -1.53 4.98 13.87
N TYR A 54 -2.48 4.21 14.40
CA TYR A 54 -2.46 3.80 15.81
C TYR A 54 -1.23 2.92 16.12
N ALA A 55 -0.94 1.92 15.29
CA ALA A 55 0.20 1.03 15.50
C ALA A 55 1.53 1.82 15.53
N VAL A 56 1.70 2.77 14.62
CA VAL A 56 2.90 3.63 14.56
C VAL A 56 3.09 4.47 15.82
N ARG A 57 2.01 4.98 16.42
CA ARG A 57 2.05 5.66 17.73
C ARG A 57 2.46 4.72 18.86
N GLN A 58 1.92 3.51 18.86
CA GLN A 58 2.24 2.50 19.87
C GLN A 58 3.69 1.99 19.78
N LEU A 59 4.28 2.05 18.58
CA LEU A 59 5.69 1.74 18.34
C LEU A 59 6.62 2.92 18.64
N GLU A 60 6.10 4.03 19.16
CA GLU A 60 6.86 5.26 19.46
C GLU A 60 7.54 5.87 18.22
N CYS A 61 7.01 5.61 17.02
CA CYS A 61 7.52 6.11 15.75
C CYS A 61 6.62 7.22 15.17
N SER A 62 6.14 8.14 16.01
CA SER A 62 5.19 9.19 15.60
C SER A 62 5.71 10.12 14.50
N GLU A 63 7.02 10.21 14.30
CA GLU A 63 7.64 10.90 13.16
C GLU A 63 7.20 10.31 11.80
N LEU A 64 6.76 9.04 11.76
CA LEU A 64 6.27 8.39 10.55
C LEU A 64 4.81 8.74 10.23
N GLU A 65 4.06 9.37 11.15
CA GLU A 65 2.66 9.71 10.90
C GLU A 65 2.49 10.68 9.73
N SER A 66 3.30 11.74 9.70
CA SER A 66 3.25 12.74 8.63
C SER A 66 3.51 12.14 7.25
N PRO A 67 4.63 11.41 7.00
CA PRO A 67 4.87 10.80 5.69
C PRO A 67 3.82 9.74 5.32
N ILE A 68 3.26 9.00 6.29
CA ILE A 68 2.17 8.05 6.02
C ILE A 68 0.89 8.78 5.56
N LEU A 69 0.54 9.89 6.20
CA LEU A 69 -0.64 10.68 5.83
C LEU A 69 -0.48 11.32 4.44
N GLU A 70 0.71 11.80 4.10
CA GLU A 70 1.04 12.29 2.77
C GLU A 70 0.90 11.18 1.72
N GLY A 71 1.48 10.01 1.98
CA GLY A 71 1.32 8.83 1.12
C GLY A 71 -0.14 8.42 0.93
N LEU A 72 -0.95 8.48 2.00
CA LEU A 72 -2.39 8.20 1.94
C LEU A 72 -3.15 9.20 1.06
N GLN A 73 -2.78 10.49 1.12
CA GLN A 73 -3.37 11.51 0.26
C GLN A 73 -3.04 11.25 -1.22
N ILE A 74 -1.77 10.95 -1.52
CA ILE A 74 -1.33 10.63 -2.88
C ILE A 74 -2.07 9.38 -3.40
N TYR A 75 -2.19 8.33 -2.57
CA TYR A 75 -2.93 7.12 -2.93
C TYR A 75 -4.39 7.42 -3.29
N ARG A 76 -5.07 8.24 -2.49
CA ARG A 76 -6.47 8.62 -2.75
C ARG A 76 -6.62 9.40 -4.05
N GLN A 77 -5.73 10.36 -4.31
CA GLN A 77 -5.73 11.12 -5.57
C GLN A 77 -5.55 10.20 -6.77
N LYS A 78 -4.53 9.33 -6.75
CA LYS A 78 -4.29 8.36 -7.83
C LYS A 78 -5.45 7.38 -8.03
N LYS A 79 -6.10 6.95 -6.94
CA LYS A 79 -7.29 6.08 -7.00
C LYS A 79 -8.46 6.79 -7.70
N ASP A 80 -8.71 8.05 -7.36
CA ASP A 80 -9.80 8.84 -7.93
C ASP A 80 -9.54 9.15 -9.41
N GLU A 81 -8.32 9.54 -9.77
CA GLU A 81 -7.88 9.73 -11.16
C GLU A 81 -8.09 8.46 -11.99
N ARG A 82 -7.67 7.30 -11.48
CA ARG A 82 -7.86 6.01 -12.15
C ARG A 82 -9.35 5.68 -12.34
N LEU A 83 -10.20 6.01 -11.37
CA LEU A 83 -11.64 5.81 -11.48
C LEU A 83 -12.24 6.73 -12.55
N GLN A 84 -11.79 7.98 -12.60
CA GLN A 84 -12.28 8.96 -13.57
C GLN A 84 -11.91 8.57 -15.00
N LEU A 85 -10.65 8.18 -15.24
CA LEU A 85 -10.19 7.67 -16.54
C LEU A 85 -10.99 6.44 -17.00
N ARG A 86 -11.35 5.54 -16.07
CA ARG A 86 -12.21 4.38 -16.39
C ARG A 86 -13.61 4.81 -16.82
N LYS A 87 -14.21 5.79 -16.13
CA LYS A 87 -15.54 6.33 -16.48
C LYS A 87 -15.52 7.02 -17.85
N ASP A 88 -14.51 7.84 -18.13
CA ASP A 88 -14.37 8.57 -19.39
C ASP A 88 -14.17 7.61 -20.58
N ARG A 89 -13.43 6.52 -20.37
CA ARG A 89 -13.26 5.46 -21.37
C ARG A 89 -14.57 4.71 -21.67
N ILE A 90 -15.42 4.50 -20.67
CA ILE A 90 -16.73 3.86 -20.87
C ILE A 90 -17.69 4.81 -21.56
N ALA A 91 -17.70 6.09 -21.18
CA ALA A 91 -18.53 7.12 -21.78
C ALA A 91 -18.18 7.32 -23.27
N SER A 92 -16.88 7.40 -23.60
CA SER A 92 -16.43 7.54 -25.00
C SER A 92 -16.77 6.32 -25.86
N LYS A 93 -16.66 5.09 -25.34
CA LYS A 93 -17.13 3.87 -26.05
C LYS A 93 -18.63 3.89 -26.32
N LYS A 94 -19.45 4.29 -25.35
CA LYS A 94 -20.91 4.39 -25.53
C LYS A 94 -21.30 5.48 -26.53
N ALA A 95 -20.58 6.60 -26.54
CA ALA A 95 -20.80 7.68 -27.51
C ALA A 95 -20.42 7.27 -28.93
N ALA A 96 -19.35 6.49 -29.10
CA ALA A 96 -18.95 5.94 -30.40
C ALA A 96 -19.97 4.92 -30.93
N ASP A 97 -20.48 4.04 -30.07
CA ASP A 97 -21.47 3.00 -30.40
C ASP A 97 -22.85 3.60 -30.79
N ALA A 98 -23.23 4.74 -30.18
CA ALA A 98 -24.45 5.46 -30.54
C ALA A 98 -24.38 6.16 -31.92
N SER A 99 -23.19 6.30 -32.52
CA SER A 99 -23.00 6.95 -33.82
C SER A 99 -22.94 5.98 -35.02
N GLN A 100 -22.88 4.67 -34.77
CA GLN A 100 -22.96 3.63 -35.81
C GLN A 100 -24.30 2.90 -35.69
N GLY A 101 -25.27 3.31 -36.51
CA GLY A 101 -26.55 2.63 -36.62
C GLY A 101 -26.40 1.17 -37.09
N SER A 102 -26.86 0.25 -36.24
CA SER A 102 -27.45 -1.07 -36.54
C SER A 102 -26.80 -1.94 -37.64
N ASP A 103 -26.16 -3.06 -37.25
CA ASP A 103 -26.81 -4.38 -37.43
C ASP A 103 -26.11 -5.49 -36.60
N LYS A 104 -26.92 -6.45 -36.15
CA LYS A 104 -26.60 -7.74 -35.49
C LYS A 104 -26.40 -7.82 -33.96
N GLU A 105 -27.54 -8.11 -33.33
CA GLU A 105 -27.83 -9.17 -32.34
C GLU A 105 -26.74 -9.63 -31.36
N LYS A 106 -27.04 -9.35 -30.07
CA LYS A 106 -26.97 -10.23 -28.90
C LYS A 106 -25.79 -11.21 -28.81
N GLU A 107 -24.87 -10.87 -27.92
CA GLU A 107 -24.65 -11.69 -26.71
C GLU A 107 -24.59 -10.78 -25.48
N ARG A 108 -25.62 -10.91 -24.63
CA ARG A 108 -25.59 -10.42 -23.27
C ARG A 108 -24.78 -11.43 -22.45
N LYS A 109 -23.67 -10.99 -21.86
CA LYS A 109 -23.27 -11.46 -20.54
C LYS A 109 -22.98 -10.25 -19.66
N THR A 110 -23.97 -9.97 -18.81
CA THR A 110 -23.82 -9.30 -17.53
C THR A 110 -23.09 -10.24 -16.58
N ASP A 111 -21.95 -9.77 -16.06
CA ASP A 111 -21.30 -10.15 -14.80
C ASP A 111 -20.35 -8.97 -14.52
N ASP A 112 -20.83 -7.87 -13.96
CA ASP A 112 -20.96 -7.62 -12.51
C ASP A 112 -19.86 -8.27 -11.66
N GLU A 113 -19.17 -7.41 -10.92
CA GLU A 113 -18.30 -7.74 -9.79
C GLU A 113 -17.07 -8.64 -10.05
N LYS A 114 -16.06 -8.11 -10.75
CA LYS A 114 -14.68 -8.30 -10.26
C LYS A 114 -14.31 -7.11 -9.40
N GLU A 115 -14.50 -7.30 -8.09
CA GLU A 115 -13.72 -6.59 -7.07
C GLU A 115 -12.27 -6.52 -7.53
N GLY A 116 -11.65 -5.36 -7.31
CA GLY A 116 -10.32 -5.06 -7.80
C GLY A 116 -9.34 -6.14 -7.38
N GLU A 117 -8.84 -6.89 -8.36
CA GLU A 117 -7.47 -7.34 -8.33
C GLU A 117 -6.62 -6.06 -8.25
N GLU A 118 -6.29 -5.67 -7.01
CA GLU A 118 -5.14 -4.84 -6.71
C GLU A 118 -3.93 -5.60 -7.26
N SER A 119 -3.57 -5.30 -8.51
CA SER A 119 -2.23 -5.59 -9.00
C SER A 119 -1.28 -4.75 -8.17
N ASP A 120 -0.78 -5.35 -7.09
CA ASP A 120 0.32 -4.90 -6.21
C ASP A 120 1.67 -4.88 -6.97
N ASP A 121 1.66 -4.42 -8.22
CA ASP A 121 2.83 -4.40 -9.11
C ASP A 121 3.56 -3.05 -9.10
N ASP A 122 3.52 -2.34 -7.97
CA ASP A 122 4.45 -1.24 -7.69
C ASP A 122 5.39 -1.67 -6.56
N ILE A 123 6.15 -2.76 -6.77
CA ILE A 123 7.43 -2.94 -6.07
C ILE A 123 8.28 -1.75 -6.51
N ILE A 124 8.48 -0.80 -5.60
CA ILE A 124 9.43 0.30 -5.77
C ILE A 124 10.80 -0.38 -5.95
N GLU A 125 11.27 -0.50 -7.19
CA GLU A 125 12.67 -0.79 -7.47
C GLU A 125 13.48 0.34 -6.80
N LEU A 126 14.02 0.04 -5.62
CA LEU A 126 15.06 0.84 -5.00
C LEU A 126 16.32 0.58 -5.83
N ASP A 127 16.66 1.50 -6.72
CA ASP A 127 17.95 1.53 -7.38
C ASP A 127 19.05 1.39 -6.30
N GLU A 128 19.83 0.31 -6.37
CA GLU A 128 20.94 -0.03 -5.45
C GLU A 128 22.13 0.93 -5.54
#